data_AF-A0A2A9CSY7-F1
#
_entry.id   AF-A0A2A9CSY7-F1
#
_cell.length_a   1.000
_cell.length_b   1.000
_cell.length_c   1.000
_cell.angle_alpha   90.00
_cell.angle_beta   90.00
_cell.angle_gamma   90.00
#
_symmetry.space_group_name_H-M   'P 1'
#
loop_
_entity.id
_entity.type
_entity.pdbx_description
1 polymer ?
#
loop_
_entity_poly.entity_id
_entity_poly.type
_entity_poly.pdbx_seq_one_letter_code
_entity_poly.pdbx_strand_id
1 'polypeptide(L)'
;MSDTQMARLVPVAPERLAGWLTGFTDRHGRPELRLAPDALHLDAPDGARAAVRLPWGPLPGLDPLAELVADALRPRLVGGLIVRRRAHAIGIFSGAELITGHHASHYVQGRTKAGGWSQQRYARRRANQADHAFSAAADDVAAILLPEAGRLDAVVAGGDAAAVNEVLSRPEFEPLRQLRVGSVLPVPDPNRTVLVGFGQQLRQVRIGLNELA
;
A
#
# COMPACT_ATOMS: atom_id res chain seq x y z
N MET A 1 -25.07 11.13 -3.19
CA MET A 1 -24.38 10.87 -1.92
C MET A 1 -25.08 9.74 -1.19
N SER A 2 -24.60 8.51 -1.38
CA SER A 2 -24.57 7.46 -0.36
C SER A 2 -23.42 6.55 -0.74
N ASP A 3 -22.21 7.03 -0.45
CA ASP A 3 -20.91 6.35 -0.59
C ASP A 3 -20.71 5.33 0.56
N THR A 4 -21.81 4.79 1.09
CA THR A 4 -21.88 4.09 2.36
C THR A 4 -22.27 2.65 2.13
N GLN A 5 -21.26 1.77 2.22
CA GLN A 5 -21.23 0.39 2.71
C GLN A 5 -20.38 -0.54 1.83
N MET A 6 -19.12 -0.17 1.57
CA MET A 6 -18.12 -1.22 1.37
C MET A 6 -17.74 -1.75 2.76
N ALA A 7 -18.27 -2.92 3.11
CA ALA A 7 -18.10 -3.55 4.42
C ALA A 7 -16.75 -4.26 4.55
N ARG A 8 -16.18 -4.74 3.45
CA ARG A 8 -14.88 -5.43 3.42
C ARG A 8 -14.03 -5.03 2.24
N LEU A 9 -12.71 -5.08 2.43
CA LEU A 9 -11.72 -4.85 1.38
C LEU A 9 -10.93 -6.15 1.17
N VAL A 10 -10.97 -6.70 -0.04
CA VAL A 10 -10.24 -7.92 -0.38
C VAL A 10 -9.09 -7.61 -1.34
N PRO A 11 -7.86 -8.09 -1.05
CA PRO A 11 -6.78 -8.07 -2.02
C PRO A 11 -6.90 -9.25 -2.99
N VAL A 12 -6.80 -8.97 -4.28
CA VAL A 12 -6.79 -9.98 -5.34
C VAL A 12 -5.50 -9.84 -6.15
N ALA A 13 -4.77 -10.94 -6.34
CA ALA A 13 -3.60 -10.94 -7.22
C ALA A 13 -4.03 -10.65 -8.67
N PRO A 14 -3.28 -9.87 -9.47
CA PRO A 14 -3.66 -9.54 -10.84
C PRO A 14 -4.04 -10.75 -11.69
N GLU A 15 -3.30 -11.86 -11.55
CA GLU A 15 -3.51 -13.11 -12.28
C GLU A 15 -4.83 -13.79 -11.93
N ARG A 16 -5.39 -13.49 -10.75
CA ARG A 16 -6.67 -14.01 -10.27
C ARG A 16 -7.84 -13.08 -10.57
N LEU A 17 -7.60 -11.87 -11.07
CA LEU A 17 -8.64 -10.85 -11.22
C LEU A 17 -9.72 -11.28 -12.22
N ALA A 18 -9.32 -11.81 -13.39
CA ALA A 18 -10.27 -12.28 -14.39
C ALA A 18 -11.22 -13.35 -13.81
N GLY A 19 -10.66 -14.39 -13.18
CA GLY A 19 -11.47 -15.43 -12.53
C GLY A 19 -12.31 -14.91 -11.37
N TRP A 20 -11.85 -13.90 -10.64
CA TRP A 20 -12.63 -13.26 -9.60
C TRP A 20 -13.86 -12.52 -10.18
N LEU A 21 -13.69 -11.79 -11.29
CA LEU A 21 -14.76 -11.06 -11.99
C LEU A 21 -15.80 -12.04 -12.59
N THR A 22 -15.35 -13.13 -13.20
CA THR A 22 -16.23 -14.22 -13.66
C THR A 22 -17.02 -14.79 -12.48
N GLY A 23 -16.34 -15.15 -11.39
CA GLY A 23 -17.02 -15.71 -10.22
C GLY A 23 -18.00 -14.74 -9.55
N PHE A 24 -17.74 -13.43 -9.58
CA PHE A 24 -18.70 -12.43 -9.12
C PHE A 24 -19.97 -12.45 -9.98
N THR A 25 -19.81 -12.48 -11.31
CA THR A 25 -20.92 -12.56 -12.27
C THR A 25 -21.72 -13.86 -12.11
N ASP A 26 -21.04 -15.00 -11.93
CA ASP A 26 -21.70 -16.31 -11.79
C ASP A 26 -22.55 -16.38 -10.51
N ARG A 27 -22.10 -15.75 -9.42
CA ARG A 27 -22.80 -15.78 -8.13
C ARG A 27 -23.95 -14.78 -8.03
N HIS A 28 -23.76 -13.58 -8.59
CA HIS A 28 -24.65 -12.44 -8.36
C HIS A 28 -25.43 -12.00 -9.60
N GLY A 29 -25.14 -12.60 -10.75
CA GLY A 29 -25.67 -12.19 -12.06
C GLY A 29 -24.80 -11.12 -12.74
N ARG A 30 -25.11 -10.83 -14.00
CA ARG A 30 -24.36 -9.85 -14.81
C ARG A 30 -24.52 -8.44 -14.20
N PRO A 31 -23.43 -7.81 -13.74
CA PRO A 31 -23.52 -6.49 -13.14
C PRO A 31 -23.64 -5.39 -14.20
N GLU A 32 -24.29 -4.29 -13.82
CA GLU A 32 -24.12 -3.00 -14.47
C GLU A 32 -22.75 -2.43 -14.08
N LEU A 33 -22.01 -1.92 -15.08
CA LEU A 33 -20.68 -1.36 -14.88
C LEU A 33 -20.76 0.15 -14.86
N ARG A 34 -20.16 0.77 -13.83
CA ARG A 34 -20.01 2.23 -13.75
C ARG A 34 -18.54 2.58 -13.56
N LEU A 35 -17.96 3.21 -14.58
CA LEU A 35 -16.58 3.68 -14.53
C LEU A 35 -16.51 5.07 -13.88
N ALA A 36 -15.73 5.19 -12.81
CA ALA A 36 -15.36 6.44 -12.16
C ALA A 36 -13.85 6.71 -12.39
N PRO A 37 -13.35 7.94 -12.13
CA PRO A 37 -11.94 8.27 -12.35
C PRO A 37 -10.94 7.39 -11.59
N ASP A 38 -11.33 6.88 -10.42
CA ASP A 38 -10.47 6.15 -9.49
C ASP A 38 -10.99 4.74 -9.13
N ALA A 39 -12.13 4.33 -9.71
CA ALA A 39 -12.72 3.01 -9.47
C ALA A 39 -13.61 2.52 -10.62
N LEU A 40 -13.68 1.21 -10.78
CA LEU A 40 -14.73 0.54 -11.56
C LEU A 40 -15.73 -0.09 -10.58
N HIS A 41 -16.99 0.33 -10.67
CA HIS A 41 -18.08 -0.21 -9.87
C HIS A 41 -18.85 -1.28 -10.65
N LEU A 42 -19.16 -2.38 -9.97
CA LEU A 42 -20.00 -3.47 -10.44
C LEU A 42 -21.24 -3.51 -9.53
N ASP A 43 -22.41 -3.28 -10.11
CA ASP A 43 -23.70 -3.33 -9.42
C ASP A 43 -24.52 -4.52 -9.94
N ALA A 44 -24.63 -5.57 -9.13
CA ALA A 44 -25.32 -6.81 -9.50
C ALA A 44 -26.85 -6.72 -9.25
N PRO A 45 -27.67 -7.50 -9.99
CA PRO A 45 -29.13 -7.48 -9.86
C PRO A 45 -29.65 -7.95 -8.49
N ASP A 46 -28.89 -8.75 -7.76
CA ASP A 46 -29.22 -9.20 -6.40
C ASP A 46 -28.84 -8.18 -5.30
N GLY A 47 -28.29 -7.03 -5.69
CA GLY A 47 -27.83 -5.97 -4.78
C GLY A 47 -26.38 -6.11 -4.31
N ALA A 48 -25.66 -7.17 -4.70
CA ALA A 48 -24.23 -7.27 -4.45
C ALA A 48 -23.46 -6.18 -5.21
N ARG A 49 -22.50 -5.55 -4.54
CA ARG A 49 -21.70 -4.47 -5.12
C ARG A 49 -20.22 -4.71 -4.91
N ALA A 50 -19.44 -4.45 -5.96
CA ALA A 50 -17.99 -4.42 -5.89
C ALA A 50 -17.45 -3.09 -6.43
N ALA A 51 -16.42 -2.56 -5.78
CA ALA A 51 -15.68 -1.39 -6.24
C ALA A 51 -14.20 -1.75 -6.39
N VAL A 52 -13.73 -1.82 -7.62
CA VAL A 52 -12.33 -2.12 -7.93
C VAL A 52 -11.56 -0.81 -8.08
N ARG A 53 -10.54 -0.58 -7.25
CA ARG A 53 -9.75 0.65 -7.31
C ARG A 53 -8.85 0.70 -8.54
N LEU A 54 -8.73 1.88 -9.12
CA LEU A 54 -7.90 2.21 -10.29
C LEU A 54 -6.77 3.17 -9.88
N PRO A 55 -5.71 2.70 -9.19
CA PRO A 55 -4.64 3.57 -8.70
C PRO A 55 -3.79 4.20 -9.81
N TRP A 56 -3.98 3.79 -11.06
CA TRP A 56 -3.21 4.20 -12.23
C TRP A 56 -3.99 5.13 -13.17
N GLY A 57 -5.17 5.59 -12.74
CA GLY A 57 -6.05 6.47 -13.51
C GLY A 57 -7.20 5.73 -14.19
N PRO A 58 -8.05 6.46 -14.92
CA PRO A 58 -9.26 5.92 -15.52
C PRO A 58 -8.95 4.96 -16.67
N LEU A 59 -9.82 3.97 -16.85
CA LEU A 59 -9.79 3.07 -18.01
C LEU A 59 -10.38 3.76 -19.26
N PRO A 60 -10.04 3.31 -20.48
CA PRO A 60 -10.62 3.84 -21.72
C PRO A 60 -12.14 3.69 -21.82
N GLY A 61 -12.69 2.61 -21.26
CA GLY A 61 -14.13 2.36 -21.15
C GLY A 61 -14.77 1.59 -22.30
N LEU A 62 -14.01 1.08 -23.28
CA LEU A 62 -14.56 0.31 -24.41
C LEU A 62 -14.95 -1.11 -23.98
N ASP A 63 -14.07 -1.75 -23.21
CA ASP A 63 -14.34 -2.97 -22.47
C ASP A 63 -13.75 -2.84 -21.05
N PRO A 64 -14.49 -2.23 -20.11
CA PRO A 64 -13.94 -1.91 -18.79
C PRO A 64 -13.40 -3.12 -18.02
N LEU A 65 -13.95 -4.32 -18.22
CA LEU A 65 -13.50 -5.52 -17.52
C LEU A 65 -12.19 -6.05 -18.10
N ALA A 66 -12.09 -6.14 -19.43
CA ALA A 66 -10.85 -6.57 -20.09
C ALA A 66 -9.72 -5.55 -19.88
N GLU A 67 -10.03 -4.25 -19.97
CA GLU A 67 -9.10 -3.16 -19.73
C GLU A 67 -8.57 -3.17 -18.28
N LEU A 68 -9.45 -3.41 -17.30
CA LEU A 68 -9.05 -3.55 -15.90
C LEU A 68 -8.05 -4.71 -15.70
N VAL A 69 -8.30 -5.86 -16.32
CA VAL A 69 -7.40 -7.02 -16.22
C VAL A 69 -6.05 -6.72 -16.89
N ALA A 70 -6.06 -6.12 -18.07
CA ALA A 70 -4.84 -5.74 -18.77
C ALA A 70 -4.03 -4.69 -17.97
N ASP A 71 -4.71 -3.69 -17.41
CA ASP A 71 -4.08 -2.67 -16.56
C ASP A 71 -3.47 -3.28 -15.29
N ALA A 72 -4.17 -4.20 -14.62
CA ALA A 72 -3.66 -4.88 -13.43
C ALA A 72 -2.41 -5.74 -13.72
N LEU A 73 -2.32 -6.33 -14.92
CA LEU A 73 -1.19 -7.16 -15.35
C LEU A 73 0.00 -6.36 -15.89
N ARG A 74 -0.18 -5.07 -16.23
CA ARG A 74 0.89 -4.21 -16.74
C ARG A 74 2.07 -4.17 -15.74
N PRO A 75 3.30 -4.49 -16.18
CA PRO A 75 4.50 -4.29 -15.36
C PRO A 75 4.67 -2.81 -15.00
N ARG A 76 5.01 -2.54 -13.74
CA ARG A 76 5.21 -1.19 -13.20
C ARG A 76 6.46 -1.13 -12.34
N LEU A 77 7.12 0.01 -12.36
CA LEU A 77 8.24 0.34 -11.49
C LEU A 77 7.69 1.05 -10.25
N VAL A 78 7.70 0.36 -9.10
CA VAL A 78 7.07 0.86 -7.87
C VAL A 78 8.10 0.98 -6.76
N GLY A 79 8.10 2.11 -6.06
CA GLY A 79 8.83 2.30 -4.82
C GLY A 79 8.06 1.71 -3.64
N GLY A 80 8.69 0.81 -2.88
CA GLY A 80 8.16 0.29 -1.62
C GLY A 80 8.82 0.97 -0.43
N LEU A 81 8.01 1.50 0.49
CA LEU A 81 8.46 2.06 1.77
C LEU A 81 7.75 1.37 2.92
N ILE A 82 8.47 0.56 3.70
CA ILE A 82 7.95 -0.05 4.92
C ILE A 82 8.58 0.64 6.11
N VAL A 83 7.79 1.27 6.96
CA VAL A 83 8.28 1.90 8.20
C VAL A 83 7.50 1.36 9.39
N ARG A 84 8.21 0.80 10.36
CA ARG A 84 7.67 0.44 11.67
C ARG A 84 8.60 0.98 12.74
N ARG A 85 8.07 1.09 13.96
CA ARG A 85 8.77 1.70 15.11
C ARG A 85 10.19 1.16 15.35
N ARG A 86 10.48 -0.08 14.96
CA ARG A 86 11.76 -0.76 15.23
C ARG A 86 12.51 -1.20 13.98
N ALA A 87 11.98 -0.97 12.79
CA ALA A 87 12.62 -1.43 11.57
C ALA A 87 12.00 -0.73 10.37
N HIS A 88 12.80 -0.54 9.33
CA HIS A 88 12.33 -0.03 8.06
C HIS A 88 12.91 -0.87 6.92
N ALA A 89 12.25 -0.83 5.77
CA ALA A 89 12.77 -1.36 4.53
C ALA A 89 12.29 -0.52 3.35
N ILE A 90 13.20 -0.28 2.42
CA ILE A 90 12.97 0.51 1.21
C ILE A 90 13.39 -0.36 0.01
N GLY A 91 12.63 -0.31 -1.08
CA GLY A 91 13.03 -1.00 -2.29
C GLY A 91 12.35 -0.47 -3.54
N ILE A 92 12.93 -0.80 -4.69
CA ILE A 92 12.37 -0.56 -6.02
C ILE A 92 11.99 -1.90 -6.62
N PHE A 93 10.78 -1.98 -7.15
CA PHE A 93 10.20 -3.21 -7.67
C PHE A 93 9.82 -3.06 -9.13
N SER A 94 10.13 -4.06 -9.94
CA SER A 94 9.51 -4.25 -11.25
C SER A 94 8.49 -5.37 -11.14
N GLY A 95 7.20 -5.01 -11.17
CA GLY A 95 6.14 -5.95 -10.81
C GLY A 95 6.34 -6.47 -9.37
N ALA A 96 6.58 -7.77 -9.22
CA ALA A 96 6.76 -8.40 -7.91
C ALA A 96 8.24 -8.58 -7.52
N GLU A 97 9.17 -8.33 -8.45
CA GLU A 97 10.59 -8.55 -8.26
C GLU A 97 11.25 -7.33 -7.61
N LEU A 98 12.04 -7.56 -6.57
CA LEU A 98 12.87 -6.52 -5.94
C LEU A 98 14.14 -6.31 -6.77
N ILE A 99 14.26 -5.13 -7.38
CA ILE A 99 15.42 -4.75 -8.20
C ILE A 99 16.58 -4.31 -7.30
N THR A 100 16.29 -3.44 -6.34
CA THR A 100 17.24 -2.98 -5.33
C THR A 100 16.49 -2.60 -4.07
N GLY A 101 17.13 -2.73 -2.92
CA GLY A 101 16.53 -2.34 -1.67
C GLY A 101 17.43 -2.58 -0.47
N HIS A 102 17.03 -1.96 0.63
CA HIS A 102 17.71 -2.04 1.90
C HIS A 102 16.69 -2.23 3.03
N HIS A 103 17.14 -2.83 4.14
CA HIS A 103 16.33 -3.00 5.33
C HIS A 103 17.24 -2.87 6.55
N ALA A 104 16.72 -2.26 7.61
CA ALA A 104 17.44 -2.11 8.86
C ALA A 104 16.50 -2.27 10.05
N SER A 105 17.05 -2.75 11.16
CA SER A 105 16.36 -2.85 12.44
C SER A 105 17.02 -1.94 13.47
N HIS A 106 16.20 -1.29 14.28
CA HIS A 106 16.58 -0.34 15.32
C HIS A 106 16.23 -0.91 16.69
N TYR A 107 17.19 -0.91 17.60
CA TYR A 107 16.94 -1.34 18.97
C TYR A 107 16.10 -0.30 19.71
N VAL A 108 14.84 -0.64 20.03
CA VAL A 108 13.95 0.22 20.81
C VAL A 108 13.53 -0.47 22.10
N GLN A 109 14.00 0.03 23.23
CA GLN A 109 13.70 -0.53 24.55
C GLN A 109 12.18 -0.57 24.80
N GLY A 110 11.67 -1.73 25.25
CA GLY A 110 10.25 -1.98 25.49
C GLY A 110 9.67 -1.15 26.65
N ARG A 111 8.33 -1.05 26.72
CA ARG A 111 7.61 -0.38 27.82
C ARG A 111 7.66 -1.26 29.07
N THR A 112 8.34 -0.82 30.13
CA THR A 112 8.32 -1.50 31.43
C THR A 112 7.04 -1.15 32.20
N LYS A 113 6.40 -2.15 32.83
CA LYS A 113 5.17 -2.02 33.63
C LYS A 113 5.34 -1.30 34.99
N ALA A 114 6.54 -0.82 35.35
CA ALA A 114 6.78 -0.16 36.64
C ALA A 114 6.60 1.37 36.55
N GLY A 115 5.74 1.93 37.40
CA GLY A 115 5.54 3.38 37.58
C GLY A 115 6.61 4.00 38.47
N GLY A 116 6.90 5.29 38.27
CA GLY A 116 7.85 6.07 39.09
C GLY A 116 8.68 7.06 38.26
N TRP A 117 9.44 7.93 38.94
CA TRP A 117 10.28 9.04 38.40
C TRP A 117 11.26 8.63 37.26
N SER A 118 11.46 7.33 37.04
CA SER A 118 12.17 6.76 35.90
C SER A 118 11.38 6.79 34.56
N GLN A 119 10.05 6.91 34.60
CA GLN A 119 9.15 6.96 33.42
C GLN A 119 9.45 8.12 32.47
N GLN A 120 9.70 9.33 32.99
CA GLN A 120 10.02 10.51 32.17
C GLN A 120 11.35 10.33 31.40
N ARG A 121 12.38 9.76 32.04
CA ARG A 121 13.66 9.46 31.36
C ARG A 121 13.50 8.38 30.28
N TYR A 122 12.69 7.36 30.52
CA TYR A 122 12.39 6.31 29.53
C TYR A 122 11.49 6.81 28.40
N ALA A 123 10.56 7.73 28.66
CA ALA A 123 9.76 8.37 27.63
C ALA A 123 10.64 9.20 26.68
N ARG A 124 11.54 10.03 27.23
CA ARG A 124 12.47 10.85 26.43
C ARG A 124 13.43 9.99 25.60
N ARG A 125 14.03 8.94 26.18
CA ARG A 125 14.88 7.99 25.42
C ARG A 125 14.13 7.31 24.28
N ARG A 126 12.85 6.97 24.47
CA ARG A 126 12.00 6.36 23.44
C ARG A 126 11.62 7.33 22.31
N ALA A 127 11.46 8.60 22.62
CA ALA A 127 11.26 9.65 21.60
C ALA A 127 12.52 9.76 20.75
N ASN A 128 13.68 10.01 21.37
CA ASN A 128 14.96 10.10 20.66
C ASN A 128 15.29 8.84 19.84
N GLN A 129 14.96 7.64 20.33
CA GLN A 129 15.15 6.39 19.56
C GLN A 129 14.22 6.27 18.35
N ALA A 130 12.97 6.75 18.46
CA ALA A 130 12.07 6.79 17.32
C ALA A 130 12.55 7.80 16.29
N ASP A 131 13.03 8.97 16.73
CA ASP A 131 13.60 10.01 15.86
C ASP A 131 14.83 9.48 15.10
N HIS A 132 15.72 8.74 15.77
CA HIS A 132 16.85 8.08 15.11
C HIS A 132 16.40 7.02 14.08
N ALA A 133 15.41 6.20 14.41
CA ALA A 133 14.88 5.19 13.49
C ALA A 133 14.25 5.82 12.24
N PHE A 134 13.49 6.90 12.41
CA PHE A 134 12.90 7.64 11.29
C PHE A 134 13.94 8.41 10.48
N SER A 135 15.00 8.91 11.11
CA SER A 135 16.11 9.50 10.37
C SER A 135 16.81 8.48 9.49
N ALA A 136 17.13 7.30 10.02
CA ALA A 136 17.75 6.24 9.22
C ALA A 136 16.86 5.77 8.08
N ALA A 137 15.54 5.69 8.30
CA ALA A 137 14.59 5.39 7.23
C ALA A 137 14.57 6.49 6.16
N ALA A 138 14.61 7.75 6.55
CA ALA A 138 14.67 8.87 5.63
C ALA A 138 15.98 8.89 4.83
N ASP A 139 17.12 8.57 5.46
CA ASP A 139 18.41 8.48 4.77
C ASP A 139 18.36 7.41 3.67
N ASP A 140 17.76 6.25 3.94
CA ASP A 140 17.55 5.21 2.93
C ASP A 140 16.54 5.61 1.84
N VAL A 141 15.47 6.34 2.19
CA VAL A 141 14.53 6.90 1.19
C VAL A 141 15.25 7.86 0.25
N ALA A 142 16.08 8.74 0.80
CA ALA A 142 16.89 9.69 0.03
C ALA A 142 17.93 8.99 -0.85
N ALA A 143 18.50 7.87 -0.39
CA ALA A 143 19.51 7.12 -1.13
C ALA A 143 18.91 6.21 -2.23
N ILE A 144 17.72 5.65 -2.02
CA ILE A 144 17.15 4.61 -2.89
C ILE A 144 15.97 5.13 -3.72
N LEU A 145 14.96 5.77 -3.10
CA LEU A 145 13.73 6.14 -3.82
C LEU A 145 13.84 7.51 -4.48
N LEU A 146 14.39 8.49 -3.78
CA LEU A 146 14.42 9.88 -4.27
C LEU A 146 15.14 10.03 -5.62
N PRO A 147 16.29 9.37 -5.88
CA PRO A 147 16.97 9.46 -7.18
C PRO A 147 16.14 8.90 -8.34
N GLU A 148 15.19 8.01 -8.04
CA GLU A 148 14.38 7.28 -9.00
C GLU A 148 12.97 7.87 -9.14
N ALA A 149 12.64 8.94 -8.40
CA ALA A 149 11.30 9.54 -8.38
C ALA A 149 10.75 9.89 -9.77
N GLY A 150 11.60 10.33 -10.71
CA GLY A 150 11.18 10.65 -12.08
C GLY A 150 10.85 9.43 -12.95
N ARG A 151 11.14 8.20 -12.48
CA ARG A 151 10.94 6.94 -13.21
C ARG A 151 9.92 6.02 -12.55
N LEU A 152 9.62 6.24 -11.27
CA LEU A 152 8.63 5.45 -10.52
C LEU A 152 7.22 5.77 -11.02
N ASP A 153 6.43 4.72 -11.25
CA ASP A 153 5.00 4.85 -11.53
C ASP A 153 4.22 5.21 -10.26
N ALA A 154 4.68 4.72 -9.09
CA ALA A 154 4.10 5.06 -7.79
C ALA A 154 5.03 4.73 -6.62
N VAL A 155 4.66 5.23 -5.45
CA VAL A 155 5.18 4.82 -4.14
C VAL A 155 4.05 4.19 -3.33
N VAL A 156 4.29 2.99 -2.79
CA VAL A 156 3.36 2.29 -1.90
C VAL A 156 4.02 2.10 -0.54
N ALA A 157 3.25 2.41 0.49
CA ALA A 157 3.72 2.35 1.86
C ALA A 157 3.20 1.12 2.62
N GLY A 158 3.98 0.63 3.56
CA GLY A 158 3.61 -0.42 4.51
C GLY A 158 4.06 -0.10 5.94
N GLY A 159 3.41 -0.73 6.91
CA GLY A 159 3.80 -0.68 8.31
C GLY A 159 2.89 0.25 9.14
N ASP A 160 3.49 1.18 9.86
CA ASP A 160 2.79 2.14 10.72
C ASP A 160 2.53 3.45 9.97
N ALA A 161 1.26 3.86 9.89
CA ALA A 161 0.88 5.02 9.09
C ALA A 161 1.45 6.34 9.62
N ALA A 162 1.55 6.49 10.95
CA ALA A 162 2.14 7.69 11.54
C ALA A 162 3.65 7.75 11.25
N ALA A 163 4.36 6.63 11.39
CA ALA A 163 5.79 6.53 11.08
C ALA A 163 6.09 6.80 9.60
N VAL A 164 5.30 6.25 8.69
CA VAL A 164 5.43 6.53 7.25
C VAL A 164 5.23 8.02 6.96
N ASN A 165 4.17 8.63 7.50
CA ASN A 165 3.89 10.04 7.28
C ASN A 165 4.98 10.94 7.88
N GLU A 166 5.54 10.57 9.04
CA GLU A 166 6.66 11.29 9.66
C GLU A 166 7.90 11.26 8.75
N VAL A 167 8.32 10.08 8.27
CA VAL A 167 9.46 9.94 7.35
C VAL A 167 9.22 10.74 6.06
N LEU A 168 8.02 10.63 5.48
CA LEU A 168 7.67 11.33 4.24
C LEU A 168 7.34 12.81 4.45
N SER A 169 7.37 13.36 5.66
CA SER A 169 7.04 14.78 5.90
C SER A 169 8.15 15.74 5.46
N ARG A 170 9.37 15.24 5.26
CA ARG A 170 10.53 16.05 4.88
C ARG A 170 10.33 16.75 3.53
N PRO A 171 10.62 18.06 3.39
CA PRO A 171 10.34 18.81 2.16
C PRO A 171 10.89 18.16 0.88
N GLU A 172 12.10 17.61 0.94
CA GLU A 172 12.78 16.94 -0.17
C GLU A 172 12.05 15.71 -0.73
N PHE A 173 11.13 15.12 0.04
CA PHE A 173 10.33 13.96 -0.40
C PHE A 173 8.99 14.35 -1.05
N GLU A 174 8.78 15.62 -1.40
CA GLU A 174 7.59 16.08 -2.13
C GLU A 174 7.31 15.25 -3.40
N PRO A 175 8.30 14.95 -4.27
CA PRO A 175 8.05 14.11 -5.45
C PRO A 175 7.53 12.72 -5.09
N LEU A 176 8.03 12.11 -4.01
CA LEU A 176 7.58 10.80 -3.55
C LEU A 176 6.19 10.83 -2.93
N ARG A 177 5.83 11.94 -2.25
CA ARG A 177 4.46 12.14 -1.74
C ARG A 177 3.44 12.23 -2.86
N GLN A 178 3.77 12.91 -3.96
CA GLN A 178 2.89 13.03 -5.14
C GLN A 178 2.66 11.69 -5.85
N LEU A 179 3.65 10.79 -5.80
CA LEU A 179 3.56 9.43 -6.34
C LEU A 179 2.88 8.45 -5.39
N ARG A 180 2.55 8.84 -4.15
CA ARG A 180 2.02 7.91 -3.17
C ARG A 180 0.61 7.47 -3.52
N VAL A 181 0.42 6.16 -3.67
CA VAL A 181 -0.90 5.57 -3.94
C VAL A 181 -1.39 4.72 -2.77
N GLY A 182 -2.69 4.83 -2.51
CA GLY A 182 -3.39 4.01 -1.53
C GLY A 182 -3.04 4.26 -0.06
N SER A 183 -3.57 3.40 0.80
CA SER A 183 -3.32 3.42 2.24
C SER A 183 -2.05 2.65 2.60
N VAL A 184 -1.56 2.84 3.83
CA VAL A 184 -0.43 2.06 4.35
C VAL A 184 -0.85 0.61 4.55
N LEU A 185 -0.12 -0.31 3.89
CA LEU A 185 -0.40 -1.74 3.95
C LEU A 185 0.02 -2.34 5.29
N PRO A 186 -0.79 -3.21 5.91
CA PRO A 186 -0.40 -3.90 7.13
C PRO A 186 0.68 -4.94 6.80
N VAL A 187 1.89 -4.72 7.30
CA VAL A 187 3.02 -5.65 7.18
C VAL A 187 3.71 -5.82 8.53
N PRO A 188 4.32 -6.98 8.83
CA PRO A 188 5.11 -7.18 10.05
C PRO A 188 6.37 -6.30 10.07
N ASP A 189 7.13 -6.35 11.16
CA ASP A 189 8.43 -5.65 11.25
C ASP A 189 9.32 -6.07 10.05
N PRO A 190 9.81 -5.11 9.25
CA PRO A 190 10.48 -5.44 8.01
C PRO A 190 11.82 -6.15 8.25
N ASN A 191 12.06 -7.16 7.43
CA ASN A 191 13.35 -7.80 7.22
C ASN A 191 13.50 -8.11 5.71
N ARG A 192 14.59 -8.76 5.30
CA ARG A 192 14.79 -9.15 3.89
C ARG A 192 13.61 -9.95 3.32
N THR A 193 13.08 -10.92 4.04
CA THR A 193 11.95 -11.75 3.60
C THR A 193 10.68 -10.92 3.43
N VAL A 194 10.40 -10.01 4.37
CA VAL A 194 9.25 -9.11 4.28
C VAL A 194 9.40 -8.16 3.09
N LEU A 195 10.58 -7.59 2.86
CA LEU A 195 10.83 -6.68 1.74
C LEU A 195 10.65 -7.39 0.40
N VAL A 196 11.27 -8.57 0.21
CA VAL A 196 11.11 -9.36 -1.02
C VAL A 196 9.64 -9.76 -1.23
N GLY A 197 8.95 -10.21 -0.17
CA GLY A 197 7.53 -10.57 -0.25
C GLY A 197 6.60 -9.37 -0.48
N PHE A 198 7.05 -8.15 -0.21
CA PHE A 198 6.23 -6.95 -0.38
C PHE A 198 5.84 -6.72 -1.83
N GLY A 199 6.70 -7.07 -2.79
CA GLY A 199 6.42 -6.96 -4.23
C GLY A 199 5.11 -7.63 -4.65
N GLN A 200 4.75 -8.76 -4.02
CA GLN A 200 3.45 -9.40 -4.26
C GLN A 200 2.27 -8.57 -3.76
N GLN A 201 2.43 -7.85 -2.65
CA GLN A 201 1.37 -6.98 -2.10
C GLN A 201 1.19 -5.69 -2.90
N LEU A 202 2.27 -5.16 -3.49
CA LEU A 202 2.26 -3.96 -4.32
C LEU A 202 1.34 -4.10 -5.54
N ARG A 203 1.26 -5.32 -6.07
CA ARG A 203 0.46 -5.64 -7.26
C ARG A 203 -1.01 -5.97 -6.95
N GLN A 204 -1.38 -6.10 -5.68
CA GLN A 204 -2.73 -6.53 -5.33
C GLN A 204 -3.78 -5.50 -5.73
N VAL A 205 -4.74 -5.95 -6.52
CA VAL A 205 -5.95 -5.19 -6.83
C VAL A 205 -6.83 -5.17 -5.59
N ARG A 206 -7.26 -3.98 -5.18
CA ARG A 206 -8.08 -3.78 -3.98
C ARG A 206 -9.54 -3.66 -4.38
N ILE A 207 -10.35 -4.60 -3.92
CA ILE A 207 -11.77 -4.66 -4.23
C ILE A 207 -12.57 -4.45 -2.95
N GLY A 208 -13.31 -3.35 -2.90
CA GLY A 208 -14.32 -3.12 -1.87
C GLY A 208 -15.56 -3.94 -2.19
N LEU A 209 -16.17 -4.53 -1.17
CA LEU A 209 -17.41 -5.32 -1.29
C LEU A 209 -18.41 -4.87 -0.22
N ASN A 210 -19.69 -4.82 -0.58
CA ASN A 210 -20.77 -4.64 0.39
C ASN A 210 -21.08 -5.95 1.15
N GLU A 211 -22.05 -5.90 2.06
CA GLU A 211 -22.43 -7.06 2.89
C GLU A 211 -23.09 -8.21 2.09
N LEU A 212 -23.60 -7.91 0.89
CA LEU A 212 -24.25 -8.88 0.02
C LEU A 212 -23.26 -9.59 -0.93
N ALA A 213 -22.00 -9.11 -1.00
CA ALA A 213 -20.96 -9.54 -1.92
C ALA A 213 -19.83 -10.30 -1.23
#